data_AF-A0A4Q2D045-F1
#
_entry.id   AF-A0A4Q2D045-F1
#
_cell.length_a   1.000
_cell.length_b   1.000
_cell.length_c   1.000
_cell.angle_alpha   90.00
_cell.angle_beta   90.00
_cell.angle_gamma   90.00
#
_symmetry.space_group_name_H-M   'P 1'
#
loop_
_entity.id
_entity.type
_entity.pdbx_description
1 polymer ?
#
loop_
_entity_poly.entity_id
_entity_poly.type
_entity_poly.pdbx_seq_one_letter_code
_entity_poly.pdbx_strand_id
1 'polypeptide(L)'
;MVSTVRSSEDVVANLPRFNVARVELALLAIVDGDLDSLDNFLKLLDKQLKNRIQAFHAARHTSHLKTQWLQTAAKMAPSDPLQVMDAIFQKVTTADSVISIATYLKNINPQDLRDAALSGPLSSGQDPLSILSVPQNTLVVLYILTARLYSPAGQPPSLQLLEEFCRHFDPEQARFAPDKVTLLAKGIQKLALAHNTPRAAVQPLQHLISRYPPHPSYLTTIHPIFTLTCLQATTPAAAVPVLEYPITNIDSHLSDLHYNDNLIYHYTGGVILAMLKKWSEAEEFFEICATAPGSVPAALQMEALKKLRLVQLISKGKVTALPKYAHPILSRQFKASPYHQFISSYPHNVDSLKEILHKERSLFSTDKNVGLLRQAIDRAPRWALKKLTATYLSLNLADIGKAVKIDREGEVRQLLLDMIESGDISASIAADGSVTFSDPPPQFSREQVDQVLKNVQDQGALLEFLEKEMAKSKEYLSKAVKGRDEGFSVPDEDVFAQFQGGGAVWVDEPGFS
;
A
#
# COMPACT_ATOMS: atom_id res chain seq x y z
N MET A 1 49.63 -13.37 24.66
CA MET A 1 48.47 -14.26 24.42
C MET A 1 47.46 -13.48 23.60
N VAL A 2 47.69 -13.28 22.30
CA VAL A 2 47.29 -14.15 21.17
C VAL A 2 45.78 -14.44 21.13
N SER A 3 45.15 -13.84 20.10
CA SER A 3 43.98 -14.28 19.33
C SER A 3 42.58 -14.04 19.94
N THR A 4 41.55 -13.56 19.24
CA THR A 4 41.31 -13.49 17.79
C THR A 4 40.35 -12.32 17.45
N VAL A 5 40.59 -11.72 16.29
CA VAL A 5 39.71 -10.82 15.50
C VAL A 5 38.28 -11.36 15.39
N ARG A 6 37.26 -10.49 15.47
CA ARG A 6 36.11 -10.51 14.54
C ARG A 6 35.48 -9.13 14.39
N SER A 7 35.19 -8.83 13.13
CA SER A 7 34.88 -7.56 12.52
C SER A 7 33.56 -6.96 12.99
N SER A 8 33.45 -5.65 12.81
CA SER A 8 32.27 -4.80 12.89
C SER A 8 31.15 -5.15 11.88
N GLU A 9 30.97 -6.43 11.56
CA GLU A 9 29.97 -6.96 10.62
C GLU A 9 28.80 -7.68 11.32
N ASP A 10 28.87 -7.96 12.62
CA ASP A 10 27.87 -8.77 13.33
C ASP A 10 26.69 -7.97 13.95
N VAL A 11 26.62 -6.65 13.76
CA VAL A 11 25.52 -5.80 14.30
C VAL A 11 24.42 -5.54 13.26
N VAL A 12 24.57 -6.00 12.01
CA VAL A 12 23.63 -5.67 10.90
C VAL A 12 22.72 -6.86 10.49
N ALA A 13 22.81 -8.01 11.15
CA ALA A 13 22.19 -9.24 10.62
C ALA A 13 20.79 -9.64 11.15
N ASN A 14 20.19 -8.96 12.13
CA ASN A 14 18.95 -9.47 12.75
C ASN A 14 17.90 -8.42 13.14
N LEU A 15 17.27 -7.83 12.12
CA LEU A 15 15.91 -7.23 12.10
C LEU A 15 15.70 -6.77 10.64
N PRO A 16 14.70 -7.27 9.85
CA PRO A 16 13.28 -7.34 10.21
C PRO A 16 12.54 -8.58 9.62
N ARG A 17 12.12 -9.53 10.46
CA ARG A 17 11.12 -10.57 10.09
C ARG A 17 9.81 -10.48 10.88
N PHE A 18 9.63 -9.41 11.67
CA PHE A 18 8.58 -9.33 12.68
C PHE A 18 7.30 -8.57 12.27
N ASN A 19 7.24 -7.98 11.06
CA ASN A 19 6.06 -7.24 10.59
C ASN A 19 5.34 -7.87 9.39
N VAL A 20 5.93 -8.88 8.75
CA VAL A 20 5.34 -9.56 7.58
C VAL A 20 4.35 -10.66 8.05
N ALA A 21 4.70 -11.40 9.10
CA ALA A 21 3.85 -12.44 9.69
C ALA A 21 2.52 -11.91 10.27
N ARG A 22 2.48 -10.66 10.76
CA ARG A 22 1.26 -10.02 11.32
C ARG A 22 0.20 -9.72 10.26
N VAL A 23 0.63 -9.38 9.05
CA VAL A 23 -0.26 -9.09 7.91
C VAL A 23 -0.61 -10.39 7.18
N GLU A 24 0.33 -11.34 7.09
CA GLU A 24 0.13 -12.63 6.42
C GLU A 24 -0.77 -13.62 7.19
N LEU A 25 -0.88 -13.52 8.53
CA LEU A 25 -1.76 -14.37 9.34
C LEU A 25 -3.23 -13.92 9.40
N ALA A 26 -3.52 -12.64 9.12
CA ALA A 26 -4.90 -12.18 8.96
C ALA A 26 -5.53 -12.67 7.64
N LEU A 27 -4.69 -12.93 6.63
CA LEU A 27 -5.05 -13.59 5.36
C LEU A 27 -5.30 -15.11 5.55
N LEU A 28 -4.72 -15.73 6.58
CA LEU A 28 -4.88 -17.16 6.88
C LEU A 28 -6.27 -17.53 7.44
N ALA A 29 -6.95 -16.63 8.16
CA ALA A 29 -8.27 -16.91 8.74
C ALA A 29 -9.42 -16.89 7.71
N ILE A 30 -9.17 -16.31 6.53
CA ILE A 30 -10.20 -16.00 5.54
C ILE A 30 -10.30 -17.08 4.45
N VAL A 31 -9.27 -17.90 4.28
CA VAL A 31 -9.18 -18.85 3.15
C VAL A 31 -9.54 -20.30 3.53
N ASP A 32 -9.24 -20.78 4.75
CA ASP A 32 -9.31 -22.25 5.03
C ASP A 32 -10.15 -22.69 6.25
N GLY A 33 -10.82 -21.80 7.01
CA GLY A 33 -11.91 -22.20 7.93
C GLY A 33 -11.59 -23.19 9.08
N ASP A 34 -10.37 -23.24 9.61
CA ASP A 34 -10.00 -24.14 10.72
C ASP A 34 -9.56 -23.36 11.99
N LEU A 35 -10.33 -23.51 13.08
CA LEU A 35 -10.28 -22.67 14.30
C LEU A 35 -9.38 -23.24 15.42
N ASP A 36 -9.09 -24.54 15.45
CA ASP A 36 -8.41 -25.19 16.58
C ASP A 36 -6.88 -25.00 16.56
N SER A 37 -6.31 -24.75 15.38
CA SER A 37 -4.89 -24.42 15.21
C SER A 37 -4.56 -23.00 15.70
N LEU A 38 -5.55 -22.10 15.71
CA LEU A 38 -5.45 -20.72 16.18
C LEU A 38 -5.20 -20.65 17.70
N ASP A 39 -5.90 -21.49 18.48
CA ASP A 39 -5.90 -21.42 19.95
C ASP A 39 -4.60 -21.98 20.56
N ASN A 40 -4.03 -23.03 19.97
CA ASN A 40 -2.71 -23.55 20.36
C ASN A 40 -1.57 -22.60 19.98
N PHE A 41 -1.71 -21.86 18.88
CA PHE A 41 -0.74 -20.86 18.45
C PHE A 41 -0.80 -19.60 19.31
N LEU A 42 -1.98 -19.13 19.71
CA LEU A 42 -2.18 -18.01 20.64
C LEU A 42 -1.58 -18.29 22.02
N LYS A 43 -1.72 -19.52 22.54
CA LYS A 43 -1.11 -19.95 23.82
C LYS A 43 0.42 -19.97 23.76
N LEU A 44 1.00 -20.34 22.63
CA LEU A 44 2.46 -20.33 22.42
C LEU A 44 3.01 -18.90 22.28
N LEU A 45 2.24 -18.01 21.63
CA LEU A 45 2.56 -16.59 21.46
C LEU A 45 2.50 -15.83 22.79
N ASP A 46 1.49 -16.10 23.63
CA ASP A 46 1.35 -15.52 24.97
C ASP A 46 2.50 -15.95 25.91
N LYS A 47 2.93 -17.22 25.82
CA LYS A 47 4.10 -17.74 26.57
C LYS A 47 5.41 -17.08 26.14
N GLN A 48 5.62 -16.88 24.83
CA GLN A 48 6.82 -16.21 24.29
C GLN A 48 6.84 -14.69 24.56
N LEU A 49 5.67 -14.03 24.53
CA LEU A 49 5.55 -12.62 24.89
C LEU A 49 5.81 -12.40 26.38
N LYS A 50 5.26 -13.26 27.26
CA LYS A 50 5.50 -13.22 28.71
C LYS A 50 6.98 -13.41 29.04
N ASN A 51 7.67 -14.34 28.36
CA ASN A 51 9.11 -14.54 28.55
C ASN A 51 9.97 -13.35 28.06
N ARG A 52 9.57 -12.68 26.97
CA ARG A 52 10.29 -11.46 26.49
C ARG A 52 9.98 -10.22 27.32
N ILE A 53 8.78 -10.11 27.87
CA ILE A 53 8.41 -9.08 28.86
C ILE A 53 9.18 -9.31 30.16
N GLN A 54 9.29 -10.54 30.65
CA GLN A 54 10.14 -10.89 31.79
C GLN A 54 11.62 -10.60 31.54
N ALA A 55 12.16 -10.88 30.34
CA ALA A 55 13.53 -10.53 29.97
C ALA A 55 13.76 -9.01 29.88
N PHE A 56 12.76 -8.26 29.41
CA PHE A 56 12.79 -6.79 29.36
C PHE A 56 12.67 -6.16 30.76
N HIS A 57 11.90 -6.77 31.67
CA HIS A 57 11.85 -6.40 33.08
C HIS A 57 13.15 -6.79 33.82
N ALA A 58 13.76 -7.92 33.50
CA ALA A 58 15.06 -8.34 34.05
C ALA A 58 16.21 -7.40 33.63
N ALA A 59 16.17 -6.85 32.41
CA ALA A 59 17.14 -5.84 31.95
C ALA A 59 16.95 -4.45 32.59
N ARG A 60 15.82 -4.19 33.26
CA ARG A 60 15.49 -2.90 33.90
C ARG A 60 15.76 -2.88 35.42
N HIS A 61 16.38 -3.94 35.94
CA HIS A 61 16.75 -4.08 37.35
C HIS A 61 18.27 -4.05 37.54
N THR A 62 18.86 -2.86 37.42
CA THR A 62 20.04 -2.48 38.20
C THR A 62 19.65 -1.26 39.03
N SER A 63 19.34 -1.55 40.29
CA SER A 63 18.70 -0.68 41.26
C SER A 63 19.72 0.00 42.17
N HIS A 64 19.78 1.32 42.10
CA HIS A 64 20.01 2.16 43.28
C HIS A 64 19.37 3.55 43.14
N LEU A 65 19.22 4.05 41.91
CA LEU A 65 18.56 5.33 41.60
C LEU A 65 17.03 5.26 41.66
N LYS A 66 16.43 4.08 41.40
CA LYS A 66 14.97 3.90 41.36
C LYS A 66 14.30 4.05 42.74
N THR A 67 14.98 3.62 43.80
CA THR A 67 14.49 3.71 45.18
C THR A 67 14.55 5.14 45.72
N GLN A 68 15.57 5.92 45.32
CA GLN A 68 15.69 7.33 45.68
C GLN A 68 14.73 8.21 44.88
N TRP A 69 14.45 7.86 43.61
CA TRP A 69 13.45 8.53 42.78
C TRP A 69 12.01 8.24 43.26
N LEU A 70 11.69 7.02 43.69
CA LEU A 70 10.36 6.67 44.23
C LEU A 70 10.05 7.37 45.56
N GLN A 71 11.06 7.59 46.42
CA GLN A 71 10.88 8.34 47.68
C GLN A 71 10.79 9.86 47.47
N THR A 72 11.32 10.38 46.36
CA THR A 72 11.26 11.81 46.02
C THR A 72 10.01 12.15 45.17
N ALA A 73 9.60 11.24 44.28
CA ALA A 73 8.37 11.35 43.48
C ALA A 73 7.08 11.25 44.32
N ALA A 74 7.11 10.52 45.44
CA ALA A 74 6.00 10.48 46.40
C ALA A 74 5.73 11.82 47.12
N LYS A 75 6.61 12.82 46.96
CA LYS A 75 6.46 14.15 47.57
C LYS A 75 5.97 15.24 46.62
N MET A 76 5.69 14.95 45.35
CA MET A 76 5.12 15.92 44.40
C MET A 76 4.05 15.26 43.51
N ALA A 77 2.79 15.42 43.95
CA ALA A 77 1.49 15.13 43.33
C ALA A 77 1.01 13.67 43.20
N PRO A 78 -0.19 13.41 43.75
CA PRO A 78 -1.26 12.81 42.99
C PRO A 78 -2.42 13.80 42.92
N SER A 79 -2.57 14.48 41.78
CA SER A 79 -3.88 15.02 41.41
C SER A 79 -4.78 13.84 41.04
N ASP A 80 -5.89 13.68 41.74
CA ASP A 80 -6.92 12.66 41.48
C ASP A 80 -7.32 12.65 39.99
N PRO A 81 -7.35 11.49 39.29
CA PRO A 81 -7.80 11.42 37.89
C PRO A 81 -9.14 12.13 37.62
N LEU A 82 -10.06 12.13 38.60
CA LEU A 82 -11.34 12.84 38.49
C LEU A 82 -11.15 14.35 38.43
N GLN A 83 -10.27 14.92 39.27
CA GLN A 83 -9.95 16.34 39.25
C GLN A 83 -9.24 16.76 37.96
N VAL A 84 -8.39 15.88 37.42
CA VAL A 84 -7.72 16.11 36.12
C VAL A 84 -8.75 16.14 35.00
N MET A 85 -9.72 15.22 35.00
CA MET A 85 -10.77 15.18 34.00
C MET A 85 -11.67 16.43 34.08
N ASP A 86 -12.05 16.86 35.28
CA ASP A 86 -12.82 18.10 35.47
C ASP A 86 -12.04 19.34 35.01
N ALA A 87 -10.73 19.40 35.28
CA ALA A 87 -9.88 20.49 34.81
C ALA A 87 -9.78 20.53 33.27
N ILE A 88 -9.68 19.36 32.63
CA ILE A 88 -9.76 19.25 31.16
C ILE A 88 -11.12 19.76 30.68
N PHE A 89 -12.22 19.33 31.29
CA PHE A 89 -13.57 19.72 30.89
C PHE A 89 -13.83 21.23 31.05
N GLN A 90 -13.39 21.81 32.17
CA GLN A 90 -13.42 23.26 32.39
C GLN A 90 -12.59 23.98 31.33
N LYS A 91 -11.37 23.51 31.04
CA LYS A 91 -10.53 24.16 30.02
C LYS A 91 -11.19 24.15 28.64
N VAL A 92 -11.88 23.07 28.28
CA VAL A 92 -12.58 22.95 26.98
C VAL A 92 -13.79 23.86 26.89
N THR A 93 -14.52 24.05 27.99
CA THR A 93 -15.70 24.91 28.03
C THR A 93 -15.35 26.40 28.12
N THR A 94 -14.18 26.75 28.65
CA THR A 94 -13.77 28.16 28.83
C THR A 94 -12.75 28.67 27.79
N ALA A 95 -12.08 27.79 27.04
CA ALA A 95 -11.01 28.22 26.15
C ALA A 95 -11.52 28.65 24.77
N ASP A 96 -11.03 29.80 24.30
CA ASP A 96 -11.38 30.34 22.98
C ASP A 96 -10.53 29.77 21.84
N SER A 97 -9.46 29.02 22.12
CA SER A 97 -8.51 28.53 21.12
C SER A 97 -8.16 27.05 21.25
N VAL A 98 -8.33 26.31 20.15
CA VAL A 98 -8.00 24.88 19.99
C VAL A 98 -6.52 24.60 20.23
N ILE A 99 -5.64 25.53 19.85
CA ILE A 99 -4.19 25.41 20.05
C ILE A 99 -3.88 25.33 21.55
N SER A 100 -4.53 26.17 22.36
CA SER A 100 -4.33 26.16 23.81
C SER A 100 -4.76 24.84 24.44
N ILE A 101 -5.86 24.25 23.94
CA ILE A 101 -6.37 22.94 24.38
C ILE A 101 -5.37 21.84 23.98
N ALA A 102 -4.88 21.86 22.75
CA ALA A 102 -3.90 20.89 22.25
C ALA A 102 -2.60 20.91 23.07
N THR A 103 -2.06 22.10 23.33
CA THR A 103 -0.86 22.26 24.16
C THR A 103 -1.11 21.81 25.59
N TYR A 104 -2.27 22.13 26.16
CA TYR A 104 -2.64 21.68 27.51
C TYR A 104 -2.69 20.15 27.60
N LEU A 105 -3.46 19.49 26.72
CA LEU A 105 -3.60 18.02 26.70
C LEU A 105 -2.26 17.28 26.50
N LYS A 106 -1.35 17.85 25.70
CA LYS A 106 0.00 17.30 25.50
C LYS A 106 0.88 17.45 26.74
N ASN A 107 0.70 18.51 27.52
CA ASN A 107 1.54 18.83 28.68
C ASN A 107 1.10 18.16 29.99
N ILE A 108 -0.08 17.55 30.06
CA ILE A 108 -0.52 16.79 31.24
C ILE A 108 0.40 15.58 31.42
N ASN A 109 1.15 15.59 32.51
CA ASN A 109 2.07 14.54 32.92
C ASN A 109 1.78 14.13 34.38
N PRO A 110 1.89 12.84 34.74
CA PRO A 110 2.30 11.72 33.88
C PRO A 110 1.21 11.28 32.88
N GLN A 111 1.62 10.71 31.74
CA GLN A 111 0.70 10.26 30.67
C GLN A 111 -0.33 9.24 31.16
N ASP A 112 0.08 8.33 32.05
CA ASP A 112 -0.81 7.33 32.65
C ASP A 112 -1.95 7.98 33.44
N LEU A 113 -1.67 9.09 34.13
CA LEU A 113 -2.69 9.84 34.87
C LEU A 113 -3.68 10.51 33.92
N ARG A 114 -3.18 11.09 32.82
CA ARG A 114 -4.02 11.68 31.78
C ARG A 114 -4.94 10.65 31.15
N ASP A 115 -4.40 9.49 30.77
CA ASP A 115 -5.16 8.45 30.09
C ASP A 115 -6.16 7.77 31.06
N ALA A 116 -5.82 7.66 32.35
CA ALA A 116 -6.75 7.26 33.40
C ALA A 116 -7.90 8.28 33.57
N ALA A 117 -7.60 9.58 33.60
CA ALA A 117 -8.60 10.64 33.70
C ALA A 117 -9.56 10.63 32.49
N LEU A 118 -9.01 10.58 31.27
CA LEU A 118 -9.79 10.59 30.02
C LEU A 118 -10.62 9.32 29.79
N SER A 119 -10.27 8.21 30.44
CA SER A 119 -11.06 6.98 30.37
C SER A 119 -12.19 6.91 31.41
N GLY A 120 -12.17 7.80 32.42
CA GLY A 120 -13.16 7.87 33.49
C GLY A 120 -14.34 8.82 33.22
N PRO A 121 -15.33 8.85 34.14
CA PRO A 121 -16.39 9.85 34.15
C PRO A 121 -15.89 11.20 34.74
N LEU A 122 -16.72 12.24 34.65
CA LEU A 122 -16.54 13.47 35.42
C LEU A 122 -16.73 13.21 36.92
N SER A 123 -16.29 14.11 37.80
CA SER A 123 -16.56 13.97 39.25
C SER A 123 -18.06 13.93 39.59
N SER A 124 -18.90 14.47 38.72
CA SER A 124 -20.37 14.41 38.79
C SER A 124 -20.96 13.03 38.47
N GLY A 125 -20.14 12.08 38.00
CA GLY A 125 -20.58 10.75 37.55
C GLY A 125 -21.15 10.71 36.13
N GLN A 126 -21.22 11.85 35.44
CA GLN A 126 -21.68 11.92 34.04
C GLN A 126 -20.57 11.53 33.06
N ASP A 127 -20.96 10.93 31.93
CA ASP A 127 -20.03 10.64 30.84
C ASP A 127 -19.70 11.96 30.09
N PRO A 128 -18.43 12.38 30.00
CA PRO A 128 -18.02 13.54 29.21
C PRO A 128 -18.56 13.56 27.77
N LEU A 129 -18.70 12.39 27.13
CA LEU A 129 -19.16 12.27 25.75
C LEU A 129 -20.66 12.53 25.59
N SER A 130 -21.44 12.58 26.68
CA SER A 130 -22.84 12.96 26.66
C SER A 130 -23.06 14.49 26.59
N ILE A 131 -22.04 15.27 26.95
CA ILE A 131 -22.11 16.73 27.03
C ILE A 131 -21.35 17.37 25.86
N LEU A 132 -20.21 16.80 25.48
CA LEU A 132 -19.36 17.32 24.42
C LEU A 132 -19.97 17.05 23.03
N SER A 133 -19.89 18.05 22.14
CA SER A 133 -20.31 17.88 20.75
C SER A 133 -19.10 17.53 19.87
N VAL A 134 -19.25 16.54 18.99
CA VAL A 134 -18.16 16.07 18.13
C VAL A 134 -17.57 17.20 17.26
N PRO A 135 -18.35 18.00 16.50
CA PRO A 135 -17.76 19.00 15.61
C PRO A 135 -17.01 20.10 16.34
N GLN A 136 -17.48 20.54 17.51
CA GLN A 136 -16.88 21.66 18.24
C GLN A 136 -15.72 21.21 19.14
N ASN A 137 -15.79 20.00 19.69
CA ASN A 137 -14.84 19.48 20.67
C ASN A 137 -14.04 18.27 20.15
N THR A 138 -13.84 18.19 18.83
CA THR A 138 -13.22 17.05 18.14
C THR A 138 -11.92 16.61 18.81
N LEU A 139 -11.05 17.57 19.13
CA LEU A 139 -9.74 17.24 19.72
C LEU A 139 -9.87 16.49 21.05
N VAL A 140 -10.75 16.94 21.94
CA VAL A 140 -10.88 16.34 23.28
C VAL A 140 -11.62 15.00 23.19
N VAL A 141 -12.66 14.94 22.35
CA VAL A 141 -13.37 13.68 22.07
C VAL A 141 -12.41 12.64 21.50
N LEU A 142 -11.49 13.03 20.60
CA LEU A 142 -10.45 12.15 20.06
C LEU A 142 -9.53 11.60 21.17
N TYR A 143 -9.11 12.43 22.12
CA TYR A 143 -8.30 12.01 23.26
C TYR A 143 -9.07 11.05 24.19
N ILE A 144 -10.36 11.31 24.45
CA ILE A 144 -11.22 10.43 25.26
C ILE A 144 -11.42 9.08 24.56
N LEU A 145 -11.80 9.08 23.28
CA LEU A 145 -12.03 7.85 22.51
C LEU A 145 -10.77 6.99 22.44
N THR A 146 -9.61 7.61 22.17
CA THR A 146 -8.33 6.88 22.16
C THR A 146 -7.96 6.37 23.55
N ALA A 147 -8.15 7.14 24.62
CA ALA A 147 -7.92 6.65 25.98
C ALA A 147 -8.81 5.43 26.29
N ARG A 148 -10.11 5.48 25.96
CA ARG A 148 -11.05 4.37 26.19
C ARG A 148 -10.75 3.13 25.34
N LEU A 149 -10.28 3.29 24.10
CA LEU A 149 -9.91 2.18 23.22
C LEU A 149 -8.69 1.38 23.70
N TYR A 150 -7.79 2.04 24.43
CA TYR A 150 -6.54 1.44 24.89
C TYR A 150 -6.48 1.24 26.41
N SER A 151 -7.43 1.78 27.17
CA SER A 151 -7.52 1.58 28.62
C SER A 151 -7.93 0.13 28.94
N PRO A 152 -7.15 -0.60 29.75
CA PRO A 152 -7.51 -1.96 30.16
C PRO A 152 -8.64 -1.99 31.20
N ALA A 153 -8.92 -0.87 31.86
CA ALA A 153 -9.90 -0.77 32.94
C ALA A 153 -11.23 -0.11 32.50
N GLY A 154 -11.28 0.50 31.31
CA GLY A 154 -12.45 1.20 30.80
C GLY A 154 -13.38 0.30 29.97
N GLN A 155 -14.66 0.65 29.93
CA GLN A 155 -15.58 0.07 28.94
C GLN A 155 -15.20 0.59 27.55
N PRO A 156 -14.98 -0.29 26.55
CA PRO A 156 -14.64 0.14 25.21
C PRO A 156 -15.78 0.97 24.61
N PRO A 157 -15.48 2.01 23.81
CA PRO A 157 -16.51 2.80 23.16
C PRO A 157 -17.31 1.94 22.17
N SER A 158 -18.61 2.22 22.02
CA SER A 158 -19.44 1.52 21.06
C SER A 158 -19.01 1.84 19.62
N LEU A 159 -19.18 0.88 18.72
CA LEU A 159 -18.89 1.09 17.29
C LEU A 159 -19.74 2.22 16.68
N GLN A 160 -20.96 2.42 17.17
CA GLN A 160 -21.84 3.52 16.75
C GLN A 160 -21.27 4.89 17.11
N LEU A 161 -20.70 5.03 18.31
CA LEU A 161 -20.06 6.26 18.75
C LEU A 161 -18.80 6.56 17.93
N LEU A 162 -18.02 5.53 17.59
CA LEU A 162 -16.83 5.66 16.74
C LEU A 162 -17.22 6.08 15.31
N GLU A 163 -18.27 5.48 14.76
CA GLU A 163 -18.83 5.85 13.45
C GLU A 163 -19.32 7.30 13.44
N GLU A 164 -20.06 7.70 14.46
CA GLU A 164 -20.57 9.07 14.60
C GLU A 164 -19.44 10.10 14.71
N PHE A 165 -18.38 9.77 15.45
CA PHE A 165 -17.17 10.58 15.49
C PHE A 165 -16.54 10.72 14.10
N CYS A 166 -16.25 9.60 13.42
CA CYS A 166 -15.61 9.61 12.11
C CYS A 166 -16.45 10.36 11.06
N ARG A 167 -17.78 10.36 11.19
CA ARG A 167 -18.68 11.09 10.29
C ARG A 167 -18.68 12.60 10.51
N HIS A 168 -18.54 13.08 11.75
CA HIS A 168 -18.80 14.49 12.08
C HIS A 168 -17.62 15.27 12.67
N PHE A 169 -16.46 14.64 12.88
CA PHE A 169 -15.28 15.35 13.42
C PHE A 169 -14.83 16.51 12.52
N ASP A 170 -14.17 17.49 13.11
CA ASP A 170 -13.51 18.60 12.44
C ASP A 170 -12.07 18.20 12.05
N PRO A 171 -11.72 18.16 10.75
CA PRO A 171 -10.39 17.76 10.31
C PRO A 171 -9.27 18.71 10.75
N GLU A 172 -9.53 20.01 10.85
CA GLU A 172 -8.51 20.98 11.27
C GLU A 172 -8.16 20.80 12.75
N GLN A 173 -9.16 20.56 13.60
CA GLN A 173 -8.93 20.23 15.00
C GLN A 173 -8.18 18.90 15.15
N ALA A 174 -8.54 17.88 14.38
CA ALA A 174 -7.90 16.57 14.45
C ALA A 174 -6.41 16.62 14.10
N ARG A 175 -6.00 17.51 13.18
CA ARG A 175 -4.60 17.71 12.77
C ARG A 175 -3.69 18.25 13.87
N PHE A 176 -4.23 18.76 14.98
CA PHE A 176 -3.42 19.12 16.15
C PHE A 176 -2.91 17.90 16.95
N ALA A 177 -3.47 16.70 16.70
CA ALA A 177 -3.09 15.44 17.34
C ALA A 177 -3.05 14.26 16.34
N PRO A 178 -2.13 14.29 15.35
CA PRO A 178 -2.05 13.28 14.30
C PRO A 178 -1.72 11.86 14.82
N ASP A 179 -0.99 11.79 15.93
CA ASP A 179 -0.69 10.55 16.66
C ASP A 179 -1.99 9.90 17.18
N LYS A 180 -2.91 10.71 17.72
CA LYS A 180 -4.20 10.24 18.22
C LYS A 180 -5.13 9.80 17.10
N VAL A 181 -5.12 10.45 15.94
CA VAL A 181 -5.87 9.99 14.76
C VAL A 181 -5.39 8.61 14.31
N THR A 182 -4.07 8.39 14.30
CA THR A 182 -3.49 7.09 13.98
C THR A 182 -3.89 6.02 14.99
N LEU A 183 -3.86 6.35 16.29
CA LEU A 183 -4.32 5.44 17.35
C LEU A 183 -5.81 5.14 17.26
N LEU A 184 -6.65 6.12 16.92
CA LEU A 184 -8.07 5.91 16.70
C LEU A 184 -8.32 4.90 15.57
N ALA A 185 -7.67 5.09 14.42
CA ALA A 185 -7.80 4.18 13.28
C ALA A 185 -7.39 2.74 13.65
N LYS A 186 -6.24 2.57 14.33
CA LYS A 186 -5.77 1.27 14.82
C LYS A 186 -6.72 0.68 15.86
N GLY A 187 -7.28 1.51 16.74
CA GLY A 187 -8.22 1.10 17.79
C GLY A 187 -9.55 0.62 17.22
N ILE A 188 -10.11 1.31 16.23
CA ILE A 188 -11.33 0.89 15.51
C ILE A 188 -11.11 -0.49 14.87
N GLN A 189 -10.00 -0.66 14.13
CA GLN A 189 -9.65 -1.95 13.53
C GLN A 189 -9.51 -3.06 14.59
N LYS A 190 -8.75 -2.80 15.66
CA LYS A 190 -8.51 -3.77 16.74
C LYS A 190 -9.80 -4.18 17.45
N LEU A 191 -10.69 -3.22 17.71
CA LEU A 191 -11.97 -3.47 18.38
C LEU A 191 -12.87 -4.34 17.51
N ALA A 192 -13.01 -4.01 16.22
CA ALA A 192 -13.81 -4.81 15.29
C ALA A 192 -13.27 -6.26 15.14
N LEU A 193 -11.95 -6.43 15.11
CA LEU A 193 -11.32 -7.76 15.11
C LEU A 193 -11.57 -8.52 16.41
N ALA A 194 -11.48 -7.85 17.57
CA ALA A 194 -11.75 -8.48 18.86
C ALA A 194 -13.20 -8.98 18.99
N HIS A 195 -14.14 -8.31 18.33
CA HIS A 195 -15.54 -8.71 18.26
C HIS A 195 -15.87 -9.64 17.08
N ASN A 196 -14.87 -10.16 16.35
CA ASN A 196 -15.05 -10.99 15.15
C ASN A 196 -15.97 -10.34 14.07
N THR A 197 -16.00 -9.02 13.99
CA THR A 197 -16.83 -8.24 13.06
C THR A 197 -16.00 -7.23 12.25
N PRO A 198 -14.97 -7.66 11.49
CA PRO A 198 -14.06 -6.76 10.77
C PRO A 198 -14.77 -5.80 9.80
N ARG A 199 -15.90 -6.21 9.22
CA ARG A 199 -16.75 -5.35 8.37
C ARG A 199 -17.21 -4.08 9.07
N ALA A 200 -17.44 -4.10 10.38
CA ALA A 200 -17.94 -2.95 11.11
C ALA A 200 -16.91 -1.81 11.23
N ALA A 201 -15.62 -2.09 11.03
CA ALA A 201 -14.58 -1.06 11.00
C ALA A 201 -14.45 -0.34 9.64
N VAL A 202 -14.99 -0.92 8.56
CA VAL A 202 -14.76 -0.41 7.19
C VAL A 202 -15.35 0.98 7.01
N GLN A 203 -16.64 1.17 7.37
CA GLN A 203 -17.33 2.45 7.19
C GLN A 203 -16.73 3.59 8.05
N PRO A 204 -16.44 3.40 9.36
CA PRO A 204 -15.80 4.45 10.15
C PRO A 204 -14.43 4.85 9.59
N LEU A 205 -13.62 3.87 9.18
CA LEU A 205 -12.31 4.14 8.60
C LEU A 205 -12.40 4.82 7.23
N GLN A 206 -13.44 4.51 6.44
CA GLN A 206 -13.71 5.17 5.15
C GLN A 206 -14.09 6.65 5.35
N HIS A 207 -14.91 6.96 6.36
CA HIS A 207 -15.19 8.36 6.72
C HIS A 207 -13.93 9.08 7.23
N LEU A 208 -13.12 8.39 8.05
CA LEU A 208 -11.90 8.98 8.60
C LEU A 208 -10.87 9.30 7.51
N ILE A 209 -10.60 8.36 6.59
CA ILE A 209 -9.61 8.54 5.52
C ILE A 209 -10.04 9.57 4.47
N SER A 210 -11.33 9.70 4.20
CA SER A 210 -11.84 10.67 3.21
C SER A 210 -11.88 12.10 3.74
N ARG A 211 -12.02 12.30 5.06
CA ARG A 211 -12.16 13.64 5.67
C ARG A 211 -10.91 14.17 6.33
N TYR A 212 -10.06 13.31 6.89
CA TYR A 212 -8.86 13.74 7.62
C TYR A 212 -7.82 14.49 6.76
N PRO A 213 -7.35 13.94 5.62
CA PRO A 213 -6.36 14.62 4.81
C PRO A 213 -6.94 15.91 4.20
N PRO A 214 -6.13 16.98 4.01
CA PRO A 214 -6.58 18.21 3.35
C PRO A 214 -7.09 17.99 1.92
N HIS A 215 -6.48 17.01 1.23
CA HIS A 215 -6.85 16.58 -0.11
C HIS A 215 -6.64 15.06 -0.23
N PRO A 216 -7.45 14.33 -1.03
CA PRO A 216 -7.29 12.87 -1.21
C PRO A 216 -5.91 12.41 -1.68
N SER A 217 -5.13 13.30 -2.32
CA SER A 217 -3.78 13.01 -2.82
C SER A 217 -2.69 12.95 -1.73
N TYR A 218 -3.03 13.15 -0.46
CA TYR A 218 -2.09 13.05 0.66
C TYR A 218 -2.05 11.64 1.24
N LEU A 219 -0.84 11.05 1.29
CA LEU A 219 -0.65 9.81 2.03
C LEU A 219 -0.69 10.05 3.53
N THR A 220 -1.45 9.23 4.24
CA THR A 220 -1.52 9.25 5.71
C THR A 220 -1.40 7.84 6.29
N THR A 221 -1.08 7.74 7.57
CA THR A 221 -1.04 6.47 8.31
C THR A 221 -2.38 5.71 8.31
N ILE A 222 -3.50 6.37 7.97
CA ILE A 222 -4.83 5.74 7.87
C ILE A 222 -4.93 4.84 6.64
N HIS A 223 -4.24 5.18 5.54
CA HIS A 223 -4.27 4.44 4.26
C HIS A 223 -3.89 2.95 4.40
N PRO A 224 -2.73 2.59 4.97
CA PRO A 224 -2.38 1.18 5.17
C PRO A 224 -3.34 0.49 6.15
N ILE A 225 -3.86 1.18 7.17
CA ILE A 225 -4.81 0.61 8.14
C ILE A 225 -6.15 0.27 7.45
N PHE A 226 -6.67 1.19 6.64
CA PHE A 226 -7.94 1.04 5.94
C PHE A 226 -7.90 -0.07 4.89
N THR A 227 -6.86 -0.10 4.05
CA THR A 227 -6.68 -1.14 3.04
C THR A 227 -6.51 -2.53 3.67
N LEU A 228 -5.74 -2.65 4.76
CA LEU A 228 -5.66 -3.90 5.53
C LEU A 228 -7.01 -4.31 6.11
N THR A 229 -7.79 -3.36 6.64
CA THR A 229 -9.13 -3.63 7.18
C THR A 229 -10.07 -4.12 6.09
N CYS A 230 -10.03 -3.55 4.88
CA CYS A 230 -10.85 -3.99 3.74
C CYS A 230 -10.52 -5.43 3.33
N LEU A 231 -9.23 -5.81 3.35
CA LEU A 231 -8.80 -7.19 3.10
C LEU A 231 -9.30 -8.14 4.21
N GLN A 232 -9.13 -7.76 5.47
CA GLN A 232 -9.61 -8.53 6.63
C GLN A 232 -11.13 -8.70 6.66
N ALA A 233 -11.86 -7.68 6.20
CA ALA A 233 -13.32 -7.69 6.13
C ALA A 233 -13.87 -8.41 4.90
N THR A 234 -13.01 -8.87 3.98
CA THR A 234 -13.40 -9.43 2.67
C THR A 234 -14.27 -8.47 1.83
N THR A 235 -14.00 -7.16 1.91
CA THR A 235 -14.73 -6.11 1.19
C THR A 235 -13.78 -5.23 0.37
N PRO A 236 -13.09 -5.79 -0.64
CA PRO A 236 -12.11 -5.05 -1.44
C PRO A 236 -12.73 -3.87 -2.20
N ALA A 237 -14.00 -3.98 -2.61
CA ALA A 237 -14.71 -2.92 -3.32
C ALA A 237 -14.82 -1.60 -2.53
N ALA A 238 -14.83 -1.67 -1.19
CA ALA A 238 -14.93 -0.47 -0.35
C ALA A 238 -13.69 0.44 -0.43
N ALA A 239 -12.53 -0.11 -0.80
CA ALA A 239 -11.30 0.65 -0.92
C ALA A 239 -11.13 1.35 -2.27
N VAL A 240 -11.92 0.98 -3.28
CA VAL A 240 -11.79 1.51 -4.65
C VAL A 240 -11.85 3.04 -4.71
N PRO A 241 -12.81 3.73 -4.04
CA PRO A 241 -12.87 5.18 -4.09
C PRO A 241 -11.66 5.89 -3.47
N VAL A 242 -10.87 5.21 -2.63
CA VAL A 242 -9.63 5.75 -2.08
C VAL A 242 -8.46 5.44 -3.00
N LEU A 243 -8.39 4.23 -3.55
CA LEU A 243 -7.30 3.77 -4.41
C LEU A 243 -7.31 4.44 -5.79
N GLU A 244 -8.45 4.94 -6.26
CA GLU A 244 -8.58 5.66 -7.53
C GLU A 244 -7.96 7.07 -7.50
N TYR A 245 -7.71 7.64 -6.32
CA TYR A 245 -7.03 8.93 -6.21
C TYR A 245 -5.51 8.73 -6.13
N PRO A 246 -4.74 9.28 -7.08
CA PRO A 246 -3.29 9.16 -7.05
C PRO A 246 -2.71 9.95 -5.86
N ILE A 247 -1.79 9.30 -5.16
CA ILE A 247 -1.03 9.90 -4.07
C ILE A 247 0.14 10.67 -4.66
N THR A 248 0.12 12.00 -4.49
CA THR A 248 1.16 12.90 -5.00
C THR A 248 1.84 13.70 -3.89
N ASN A 249 1.25 13.73 -2.68
CA ASN A 249 1.73 14.54 -1.57
C ASN A 249 2.06 13.66 -0.35
N ILE A 250 3.22 13.92 0.24
CA ILE A 250 3.65 13.29 1.49
C ILE A 250 4.00 14.43 2.47
N ASP A 251 3.32 14.45 3.60
CA ASP A 251 3.53 15.44 4.67
C ASP A 251 3.70 14.71 6.01
N SER A 252 4.90 14.81 6.58
CA SER A 252 5.26 14.21 7.87
C SER A 252 4.67 14.95 9.08
N HIS A 253 4.16 16.17 8.90
CA HIS A 253 3.42 16.89 9.94
C HIS A 253 1.95 16.47 10.00
N LEU A 254 1.37 16.06 8.86
CA LEU A 254 -0.02 15.60 8.77
C LEU A 254 -0.21 14.23 9.45
N SER A 255 0.77 13.35 9.37
CA SER A 255 0.77 12.08 10.10
C SER A 255 2.20 11.60 10.31
N ASP A 256 2.42 10.80 11.36
CA ASP A 256 3.72 10.19 11.67
C ASP A 256 4.03 9.04 10.70
N LEU A 257 4.19 9.39 9.43
CA LEU A 257 4.30 8.48 8.31
C LEU A 257 5.73 7.91 8.26
N HIS A 258 5.80 6.59 8.24
CA HIS A 258 7.04 5.85 8.10
C HIS A 258 7.15 5.25 6.69
N TYR A 259 8.38 4.95 6.28
CA TYR A 259 8.66 4.27 5.00
C TYR A 259 7.79 3.01 4.78
N ASN A 260 7.56 2.22 5.83
CA ASN A 260 6.75 1.01 5.75
C ASN A 260 5.26 1.30 5.46
N ASP A 261 4.73 2.45 5.88
CA ASP A 261 3.33 2.79 5.62
C ASP A 261 3.07 2.95 4.12
N ASN A 262 4.02 3.57 3.41
CA ASN A 262 4.01 3.66 1.95
C ASN A 262 4.03 2.27 1.30
N LEU A 263 4.93 1.38 1.75
CA LEU A 263 5.03 0.04 1.19
C LEU A 263 3.76 -0.78 1.45
N ILE A 264 3.22 -0.73 2.67
CA ILE A 264 2.02 -1.47 3.05
C ILE A 264 0.85 -0.98 2.21
N TYR A 265 0.62 0.33 2.12
CA TYR A 265 -0.50 0.89 1.34
C TYR A 265 -0.45 0.47 -0.12
N HIS A 266 0.69 0.62 -0.79
CA HIS A 266 0.80 0.28 -2.21
C HIS A 266 0.71 -1.23 -2.44
N TYR A 267 1.28 -2.04 -1.55
CA TYR A 267 1.15 -3.50 -1.62
C TYR A 267 -0.30 -3.97 -1.43
N THR A 268 -0.98 -3.51 -0.37
CA THR A 268 -2.36 -3.92 -0.07
C THR A 268 -3.34 -3.36 -1.09
N GLY A 269 -3.12 -2.13 -1.58
CA GLY A 269 -3.86 -1.55 -2.70
C GLY A 269 -3.73 -2.40 -3.97
N GLY A 270 -2.50 -2.80 -4.33
CA GLY A 270 -2.26 -3.70 -5.47
C GLY A 270 -2.96 -5.05 -5.31
N VAL A 271 -2.97 -5.63 -4.10
CA VAL A 271 -3.70 -6.88 -3.81
C VAL A 271 -5.22 -6.68 -3.98
N ILE A 272 -5.79 -5.60 -3.44
CA ILE A 272 -7.21 -5.27 -3.57
C ILE A 272 -7.60 -5.14 -5.05
N LEU A 273 -6.82 -4.38 -5.82
CA LEU A 273 -7.07 -4.15 -7.25
C LEU A 273 -6.96 -5.46 -8.05
N ALA A 274 -5.96 -6.30 -7.74
CA ALA A 274 -5.82 -7.63 -8.35
C ALA A 274 -6.99 -8.56 -8.01
N MET A 275 -7.50 -8.54 -6.76
CA MET A 275 -8.70 -9.30 -6.37
C MET A 275 -9.94 -8.85 -7.15
N LEU A 276 -10.03 -7.56 -7.47
CA LEU A 276 -11.10 -6.98 -8.30
C LEU A 276 -10.83 -7.12 -9.80
N LYS A 277 -9.74 -7.76 -10.21
CA LYS A 277 -9.29 -7.91 -11.60
C LYS A 277 -9.06 -6.57 -12.33
N LYS A 278 -8.82 -5.49 -11.57
CA LYS A 278 -8.35 -4.19 -12.07
C LYS A 278 -6.84 -4.26 -12.31
N TRP A 279 -6.45 -4.99 -13.36
CA TRP A 279 -5.06 -5.43 -13.56
C TRP A 279 -4.09 -4.29 -13.83
N SER A 280 -4.52 -3.25 -14.56
CA SER A 280 -3.64 -2.13 -14.92
C SER A 280 -3.25 -1.33 -13.69
N GLU A 281 -4.23 -1.04 -12.84
CA GLU A 281 -4.06 -0.30 -11.60
C GLU A 281 -3.29 -1.14 -10.57
N ALA A 282 -3.57 -2.45 -10.51
CA ALA A 282 -2.80 -3.36 -9.65
C ALA A 282 -1.32 -3.40 -10.02
N GLU A 283 -1.00 -3.40 -11.32
CA GLU A 283 0.37 -3.34 -11.81
C GLU A 283 1.09 -2.08 -11.33
N GLU A 284 0.46 -0.92 -11.48
CA GLU A 284 1.01 0.36 -11.03
C GLU A 284 1.29 0.36 -9.52
N PHE A 285 0.32 -0.09 -8.70
CA PHE A 285 0.48 -0.17 -7.25
C PHE A 285 1.64 -1.10 -6.83
N PHE A 286 1.74 -2.28 -7.45
CA PHE A 286 2.85 -3.18 -7.16
C PHE A 286 4.20 -2.64 -7.64
N GLU A 287 4.24 -1.92 -8.77
CA GLU A 287 5.45 -1.27 -9.28
C GLU A 287 5.93 -0.15 -8.35
N ILE A 288 5.02 0.71 -7.86
CA ILE A 288 5.34 1.74 -6.87
C ILE A 288 5.93 1.09 -5.61
N CYS A 289 5.30 0.04 -5.09
CA CYS A 289 5.83 -0.67 -3.92
C CYS A 289 7.20 -1.30 -4.19
N ALA A 290 7.38 -1.99 -5.32
CA ALA A 290 8.62 -2.68 -5.66
C ALA A 290 9.79 -1.72 -5.92
N THR A 291 9.51 -0.52 -6.42
CA THR A 291 10.53 0.47 -6.81
C THR A 291 10.74 1.59 -5.79
N ALA A 292 10.01 1.58 -4.67
CA ALA A 292 10.19 2.53 -3.59
C ALA A 292 11.67 2.60 -3.13
N PRO A 293 12.21 3.82 -2.95
CA PRO A 293 13.62 4.00 -2.65
C PRO A 293 13.96 3.52 -1.24
N GLY A 294 15.08 2.81 -1.10
CA GLY A 294 15.59 2.33 0.18
C GLY A 294 17.05 1.89 0.05
N SER A 295 17.78 1.86 1.16
CA SER A 295 19.18 1.39 1.19
C SER A 295 19.30 -0.12 0.99
N VAL A 296 18.28 -0.86 1.45
CA VAL A 296 18.15 -2.31 1.31
C VAL A 296 16.71 -2.63 0.94
N PRO A 297 16.45 -3.54 -0.01
CA PRO A 297 15.10 -3.94 -0.36
C PRO A 297 14.39 -4.58 0.84
N ALA A 298 13.21 -4.06 1.20
CA ALA A 298 12.37 -4.69 2.19
C ALA A 298 11.73 -5.97 1.63
N ALA A 299 11.42 -6.94 2.50
CA ALA A 299 10.75 -8.19 2.10
C ALA A 299 9.44 -7.92 1.35
N LEU A 300 8.70 -6.87 1.74
CA LEU A 300 7.45 -6.49 1.10
C LEU A 300 7.63 -6.06 -0.37
N GLN A 301 8.78 -5.46 -0.72
CA GLN A 301 9.09 -5.09 -2.11
C GLN A 301 9.34 -6.33 -2.97
N MET A 302 9.89 -7.40 -2.40
CA MET A 302 10.03 -8.69 -3.08
C MET A 302 8.66 -9.34 -3.31
N GLU A 303 7.78 -9.32 -2.32
CA GLU A 303 6.40 -9.82 -2.48
C GLU A 303 5.61 -9.03 -3.53
N ALA A 304 5.75 -7.71 -3.53
CA ALA A 304 5.17 -6.85 -4.55
C ALA A 304 5.70 -7.21 -5.94
N LEU A 305 7.02 -7.39 -6.10
CA LEU A 305 7.62 -7.74 -7.39
C LEU A 305 7.14 -9.11 -7.90
N LYS A 306 7.02 -10.11 -7.02
CA LYS A 306 6.44 -11.43 -7.38
C LYS A 306 5.03 -11.26 -7.94
N LYS A 307 4.16 -10.54 -7.22
CA LYS A 307 2.76 -10.31 -7.63
C LYS A 307 2.65 -9.43 -8.88
N LEU A 308 3.49 -8.40 -9.02
CA LEU A 308 3.62 -7.58 -10.23
C LEU A 308 3.84 -8.46 -11.45
N ARG A 309 4.79 -9.40 -11.39
CA ARG A 309 5.08 -10.27 -12.52
C ARG A 309 3.91 -11.17 -12.87
N LEU A 310 3.26 -11.77 -11.87
CA LEU A 310 2.10 -12.62 -12.11
C LEU A 310 0.93 -11.83 -12.72
N VAL A 311 0.65 -10.63 -12.21
CA VAL A 311 -0.37 -9.73 -12.77
C VAL A 311 -0.05 -9.37 -14.22
N GLN A 312 1.21 -9.10 -14.55
CA GLN A 312 1.64 -8.84 -15.92
C GLN A 312 1.49 -10.06 -16.84
N LEU A 313 1.82 -11.26 -16.37
CA LEU A 313 1.58 -12.49 -17.13
C LEU A 313 0.09 -12.70 -17.41
N ILE A 314 -0.77 -12.48 -16.42
CA ILE A 314 -2.22 -12.59 -16.58
C ILE A 314 -2.73 -11.55 -17.57
N SER A 315 -2.40 -10.27 -17.38
CA SER A 315 -3.02 -9.16 -18.12
C SER A 315 -2.40 -8.86 -19.48
N LYS A 316 -1.09 -9.09 -19.65
CA LYS A 316 -0.32 -8.71 -20.85
C LYS A 316 0.38 -9.90 -21.52
N GLY A 317 0.44 -11.07 -20.88
CA GLY A 317 1.13 -12.26 -21.37
C GLY A 317 2.65 -12.19 -21.33
N LYS A 318 3.21 -11.06 -20.88
CA LYS A 318 4.64 -10.77 -20.82
C LYS A 318 4.93 -9.82 -19.67
N VAL A 319 6.17 -9.83 -19.19
CA VAL A 319 6.65 -8.92 -18.14
C VAL A 319 7.38 -7.72 -18.75
N THR A 320 7.32 -6.57 -18.08
CA THR A 320 8.07 -5.36 -18.46
C THR A 320 9.38 -5.24 -17.68
N ALA A 321 10.38 -4.56 -18.20
CA ALA A 321 11.56 -4.24 -17.39
C ALA A 321 11.17 -3.29 -16.25
N LEU A 322 11.78 -3.46 -15.06
CA LEU A 322 11.61 -2.46 -14.01
C LEU A 322 12.27 -1.14 -14.43
N PRO A 323 11.78 0.01 -13.92
CA PRO A 323 12.45 1.29 -14.08
C PRO A 323 13.92 1.24 -13.63
N LYS A 324 14.77 2.05 -14.25
CA LYS A 324 16.22 2.07 -13.98
C LYS A 324 16.57 2.43 -12.54
N TYR A 325 15.71 3.18 -11.86
CA TYR A 325 15.89 3.57 -10.46
C TYR A 325 15.49 2.47 -9.45
N ALA A 326 14.92 1.36 -9.92
CA ALA A 326 14.60 0.23 -9.06
C ALA A 326 15.87 -0.36 -8.44
N HIS A 327 15.77 -0.82 -7.20
CA HIS A 327 16.93 -1.31 -6.46
C HIS A 327 17.56 -2.55 -7.16
N PRO A 328 18.84 -2.53 -7.54
CA PRO A 328 19.45 -3.60 -8.36
C PRO A 328 19.49 -4.96 -7.66
N ILE A 329 19.68 -4.99 -6.34
CA ILE A 329 19.63 -6.24 -5.53
C ILE A 329 18.27 -6.93 -5.67
N LEU A 330 17.16 -6.19 -5.72
CA LEU A 330 15.81 -6.74 -5.83
C LEU A 330 15.67 -7.52 -7.15
N SER A 331 16.08 -6.91 -8.26
CA SER A 331 16.10 -7.53 -9.58
C SER A 331 16.96 -8.80 -9.62
N ARG A 332 18.14 -8.77 -8.99
CA ARG A 332 19.04 -9.92 -8.92
C ARG A 332 18.44 -11.08 -8.11
N GLN A 333 17.91 -10.80 -6.93
CA GLN A 333 17.27 -11.81 -6.08
C GLN A 333 16.04 -12.41 -6.74
N PHE A 334 15.24 -11.60 -7.44
CA PHE A 334 14.07 -12.08 -8.17
C PHE A 334 14.44 -13.08 -9.28
N LYS A 335 15.51 -12.81 -10.05
CA LYS A 335 15.99 -13.72 -11.10
C LYS A 335 16.40 -15.10 -10.56
N ALA A 336 16.84 -15.18 -9.31
CA ALA A 336 17.19 -16.44 -8.66
C ALA A 336 15.97 -17.21 -8.13
N SER A 337 14.76 -16.64 -8.19
CA SER A 337 13.55 -17.25 -7.64
C SER A 337 12.84 -18.18 -8.64
N PRO A 338 12.05 -19.16 -8.16
CA PRO A 338 11.18 -19.98 -9.02
C PRO A 338 10.18 -19.19 -9.87
N TYR A 339 9.82 -17.98 -9.47
CA TYR A 339 8.97 -17.09 -10.27
C TYR A 339 9.63 -16.70 -11.59
N HIS A 340 10.95 -16.49 -11.59
CA HIS A 340 11.66 -16.20 -12.84
C HIS A 340 11.70 -17.40 -13.77
N GLN A 341 11.87 -18.61 -13.23
CA GLN A 341 11.78 -19.84 -14.01
C GLN A 341 10.39 -20.02 -14.62
N PHE A 342 9.34 -19.74 -13.84
CA PHE A 342 7.95 -19.75 -14.32
C PHE A 342 7.74 -18.76 -15.47
N ILE A 343 8.23 -17.52 -15.35
CA ILE A 343 8.15 -16.49 -16.40
C ILE A 343 8.86 -16.95 -17.68
N SER A 344 10.04 -17.56 -17.57
CA SER A 344 10.82 -18.00 -18.73
C SER A 344 10.13 -19.10 -19.54
N SER A 345 9.30 -19.93 -18.92
CA SER A 345 8.50 -20.96 -19.62
C SER A 345 7.15 -20.45 -20.16
N TYR A 346 6.76 -19.22 -19.83
CA TYR A 346 5.47 -18.62 -20.21
C TYR A 346 5.50 -18.00 -21.61
N PRO A 347 4.43 -18.06 -22.43
CA PRO A 347 3.17 -18.80 -22.25
C PRO A 347 3.16 -20.21 -22.87
N HIS A 348 4.22 -20.64 -23.55
CA HIS A 348 4.16 -21.72 -24.54
C HIS A 348 4.14 -23.14 -23.98
N ASN A 349 4.59 -23.35 -22.74
CA ASN A 349 4.73 -24.71 -22.19
C ASN A 349 3.87 -24.91 -20.93
N VAL A 350 2.55 -25.06 -21.12
CA VAL A 350 1.57 -25.22 -20.04
C VAL A 350 1.92 -26.38 -19.10
N ASP A 351 2.39 -27.52 -19.63
CA ASP A 351 2.78 -28.67 -18.81
C ASP A 351 3.99 -28.34 -17.93
N SER A 352 5.01 -27.69 -18.49
CA SER A 352 6.16 -27.22 -17.71
C SER A 352 5.74 -26.19 -16.65
N LEU A 353 4.78 -25.31 -16.93
CA LEU A 353 4.25 -24.38 -15.92
C LEU A 353 3.57 -25.13 -14.77
N LYS A 354 2.79 -26.18 -15.07
CA LYS A 354 2.15 -27.05 -14.07
C LYS A 354 3.20 -27.83 -13.26
N GLU A 355 4.25 -28.34 -13.89
CA GLU A 355 5.37 -29.02 -13.23
C GLU A 355 6.11 -28.08 -12.27
N ILE A 356 6.42 -26.85 -12.69
CA ILE A 356 7.04 -25.83 -11.83
C ILE A 356 6.14 -25.54 -10.62
N LEU A 357 4.83 -25.35 -10.85
CA LEU A 357 3.86 -25.12 -9.78
C LEU A 357 3.79 -26.30 -8.79
N HIS A 358 3.87 -27.54 -9.28
CA HIS A 358 3.85 -28.73 -8.44
C HIS A 358 5.16 -28.89 -7.65
N LYS A 359 6.30 -28.72 -8.31
CA LYS A 359 7.63 -28.86 -7.72
C LYS A 359 7.87 -27.86 -6.59
N GLU A 360 7.50 -26.61 -6.80
CA GLU A 360 7.76 -25.49 -5.87
C GLU A 360 6.51 -25.10 -5.07
N ARG A 361 5.55 -26.04 -4.93
CA ARG A 361 4.25 -25.80 -4.31
C ARG A 361 4.35 -25.24 -2.89
N SER A 362 5.29 -25.73 -2.08
CA SER A 362 5.50 -25.27 -0.70
C SER A 362 5.87 -23.79 -0.64
N LEU A 363 6.78 -23.34 -1.52
CA LEU A 363 7.19 -21.95 -1.62
C LEU A 363 6.03 -21.08 -2.11
N PHE A 364 5.35 -21.47 -3.19
CA PHE A 364 4.22 -20.69 -3.72
C PHE A 364 3.03 -20.61 -2.75
N SER A 365 2.82 -21.66 -1.94
CA SER A 365 1.80 -21.68 -0.89
C SER A 365 2.18 -20.80 0.30
N THR A 366 3.47 -20.74 0.63
CA THR A 366 4.00 -19.84 1.67
C THR A 366 3.83 -18.38 1.25
N ASP A 367 4.18 -18.06 0.00
CA ASP A 367 4.04 -16.72 -0.59
C ASP A 367 2.58 -16.35 -0.94
N LYS A 368 1.64 -17.29 -0.78
CA LYS A 368 0.20 -17.14 -1.08
C LYS A 368 -0.11 -16.72 -2.52
N ASN A 369 0.72 -17.16 -3.47
CA ASN A 369 0.60 -16.80 -4.89
C ASN A 369 0.03 -17.92 -5.77
N VAL A 370 -0.34 -19.08 -5.20
CA VAL A 370 -0.87 -20.24 -5.95
C VAL A 370 -2.08 -19.87 -6.81
N GLY A 371 -3.00 -19.05 -6.30
CA GLY A 371 -4.19 -18.63 -7.05
C GLY A 371 -3.83 -17.81 -8.30
N LEU A 372 -2.89 -16.88 -8.18
CA LEU A 372 -2.41 -16.08 -9.31
C LEU A 372 -1.64 -16.93 -10.33
N LEU A 373 -0.82 -17.87 -9.87
CA LEU A 373 -0.11 -18.81 -10.74
C LEU A 373 -1.08 -19.67 -11.54
N ARG A 374 -2.13 -20.21 -10.91
CA ARG A 374 -3.19 -20.96 -11.62
C ARG A 374 -3.88 -20.10 -12.67
N GLN A 375 -4.28 -18.88 -12.32
CA GLN A 375 -4.88 -17.94 -13.28
C GLN A 375 -3.94 -17.62 -14.45
N ALA A 376 -2.63 -17.49 -14.20
CA ALA A 376 -1.65 -17.28 -15.26
C ALA A 376 -1.57 -18.50 -16.20
N ILE A 377 -1.52 -19.73 -15.64
CA ILE A 377 -1.51 -20.99 -16.41
C ILE A 377 -2.77 -21.08 -17.28
N ASP A 378 -3.95 -20.86 -16.70
CA ASP A 378 -5.23 -20.94 -17.40
C ASP A 378 -5.31 -19.94 -18.56
N ARG A 379 -4.64 -18.79 -18.42
CA ARG A 379 -4.62 -17.72 -19.42
C ARG A 379 -3.51 -17.89 -20.48
N ALA A 380 -2.54 -18.77 -20.26
CA ALA A 380 -1.39 -18.96 -21.14
C ALA A 380 -1.77 -19.31 -22.60
N PRO A 381 -2.74 -20.20 -22.87
CA PRO A 381 -3.15 -20.51 -24.24
C PRO A 381 -3.63 -19.29 -25.03
N ARG A 382 -4.33 -18.35 -24.37
CA ARG A 382 -4.79 -17.10 -25.02
C ARG A 382 -3.60 -16.27 -25.52
N TRP A 383 -2.55 -16.16 -24.72
CA TRP A 383 -1.34 -15.41 -25.11
C TRP A 383 -0.52 -16.12 -26.18
N ALA A 384 -0.44 -17.45 -26.12
CA ALA A 384 0.19 -18.24 -27.18
C ALA A 384 -0.54 -18.05 -28.52
N LEU A 385 -1.88 -18.10 -28.51
CA LEU A 385 -2.71 -17.84 -29.69
C LEU A 385 -2.56 -16.40 -30.21
N LYS A 386 -2.63 -15.39 -29.33
CA LYS A 386 -2.45 -13.99 -29.70
C LYS A 386 -1.10 -13.70 -30.36
N LYS A 387 -0.05 -14.45 -30.02
CA LYS A 387 1.25 -14.32 -30.69
C LYS A 387 1.23 -14.83 -32.14
N LEU A 388 0.42 -15.84 -32.45
CA LEU A 388 0.30 -16.39 -33.81
C LEU A 388 -0.34 -15.38 -34.76
N THR A 389 -1.26 -14.54 -34.27
CA THR A 389 -1.92 -13.51 -35.11
C THR A 389 -0.93 -12.47 -35.63
N ALA A 390 0.18 -12.24 -34.91
CA ALA A 390 1.23 -11.31 -35.34
C ALA A 390 2.12 -11.86 -36.47
N THR A 391 2.13 -13.18 -36.71
CA THR A 391 3.01 -13.83 -37.69
C THR A 391 2.26 -14.47 -38.85
N TYR A 392 0.99 -14.84 -38.65
CA TYR A 392 0.21 -15.58 -39.63
C TYR A 392 -1.06 -14.82 -39.99
N LEU A 393 -1.36 -14.73 -41.29
CA LEU A 393 -2.64 -14.22 -41.79
C LEU A 393 -3.74 -15.27 -41.70
N SER A 394 -3.43 -16.51 -42.05
CA SER A 394 -4.39 -17.63 -42.02
C SER A 394 -3.70 -18.89 -41.51
N LEU A 395 -4.40 -19.67 -40.68
CA LEU A 395 -3.93 -20.90 -40.08
C LEU A 395 -5.08 -21.88 -39.90
N ASN A 396 -4.83 -23.18 -40.07
CA ASN A 396 -5.83 -24.21 -39.78
C ASN A 396 -5.94 -24.43 -38.26
N LEU A 397 -7.14 -24.77 -37.77
CA LEU A 397 -7.40 -25.09 -36.36
C LEU A 397 -6.48 -26.18 -35.81
N ALA A 398 -6.14 -27.20 -36.61
CA ALA A 398 -5.22 -28.26 -36.20
C ALA A 398 -3.80 -27.74 -35.89
N ASP A 399 -3.29 -26.80 -36.69
CA ASP A 399 -1.96 -26.23 -36.51
C ASP A 399 -1.94 -25.22 -35.37
N ILE A 400 -3.03 -24.48 -35.18
CA ILE A 400 -3.25 -23.67 -33.98
C ILE A 400 -3.20 -24.57 -32.75
N GLY A 401 -3.94 -25.69 -32.73
CA GLY A 401 -3.97 -26.67 -31.65
C GLY A 401 -2.58 -27.18 -31.27
N LYS A 402 -1.77 -27.57 -32.27
CA LYS A 402 -0.36 -27.97 -32.04
C LYS A 402 0.47 -26.85 -31.41
N ALA A 403 0.31 -25.61 -31.88
CA ALA A 403 1.08 -24.47 -31.40
C ALA A 403 0.71 -24.05 -29.96
N VAL A 404 -0.57 -24.18 -29.58
CA VAL A 404 -1.05 -23.88 -28.21
C VAL A 404 -1.11 -25.10 -27.29
N LYS A 405 -0.72 -26.29 -27.79
CA LYS A 405 -0.77 -27.59 -27.09
C LYS A 405 -2.16 -27.97 -26.60
N ILE A 406 -3.16 -27.82 -27.45
CA ILE A 406 -4.53 -28.29 -27.23
C ILE A 406 -4.83 -29.35 -28.29
N ASP A 407 -5.05 -30.59 -27.85
CA ASP A 407 -5.21 -31.75 -28.75
C ASP A 407 -6.56 -31.76 -29.48
N ARG A 408 -7.60 -31.21 -28.85
CA ARG A 408 -8.95 -31.22 -29.39
C ARG A 408 -9.26 -29.93 -30.13
N GLU A 409 -9.53 -30.03 -31.42
CA GLU A 409 -9.92 -28.88 -32.26
C GLU A 409 -11.16 -28.15 -31.73
N GLY A 410 -12.10 -28.86 -31.11
CA GLY A 410 -13.28 -28.26 -30.48
C GLY A 410 -12.93 -27.27 -29.36
N GLU A 411 -11.91 -27.60 -28.54
CA GLU A 411 -11.44 -26.74 -27.46
C GLU A 411 -10.68 -25.52 -28.02
N VAL A 412 -9.91 -25.70 -29.10
CA VAL A 412 -9.25 -24.60 -29.83
C VAL A 412 -10.28 -23.64 -30.42
N ARG A 413 -11.33 -24.18 -31.03
CA ARG A 413 -12.43 -23.38 -31.61
C ARG A 413 -13.15 -22.57 -30.54
N GLN A 414 -13.45 -23.18 -29.39
CA GLN A 414 -14.07 -22.48 -28.27
C GLN A 414 -13.17 -21.36 -27.74
N LEU A 415 -11.88 -21.63 -27.51
CA LEU A 415 -10.90 -20.61 -27.09
C LEU A 415 -10.85 -19.43 -28.06
N LEU A 416 -10.89 -19.71 -29.37
CA LEU A 416 -10.84 -18.69 -30.41
C LEU A 416 -12.11 -17.83 -30.41
N LEU A 417 -13.29 -18.45 -30.27
CA LEU A 417 -14.57 -17.75 -30.15
C LEU A 417 -14.60 -16.86 -28.89
N ASP A 418 -14.17 -17.39 -27.74
CA ASP A 418 -14.09 -16.63 -26.48
C ASP A 418 -13.12 -15.43 -26.59
N MET A 419 -12.09 -15.51 -27.44
CA MET A 419 -11.15 -14.41 -27.70
C MET A 419 -11.69 -13.38 -28.69
N ILE A 420 -12.52 -13.80 -29.65
CA ILE A 420 -13.24 -12.89 -30.56
C ILE A 420 -14.31 -12.13 -29.78
N GLU A 421 -15.12 -12.83 -28.98
CA GLU A 421 -16.21 -12.22 -28.20
C GLU A 421 -15.67 -11.21 -27.17
N SER A 422 -14.53 -11.50 -26.54
CA SER A 422 -13.89 -10.57 -25.60
C SER A 422 -13.12 -9.44 -26.29
N GLY A 423 -13.04 -9.42 -27.63
CA GLY A 423 -12.28 -8.43 -28.39
C GLY A 423 -10.75 -8.56 -28.25
N ASP A 424 -10.23 -9.71 -27.80
CA ASP A 424 -8.79 -9.94 -27.63
C ASP A 424 -8.06 -10.12 -28.99
N ILE A 425 -8.77 -10.66 -29.98
CA ILE A 425 -8.36 -10.89 -31.38
C ILE A 425 -9.53 -10.61 -32.32
N SER A 426 -9.25 -10.28 -33.57
CA SER A 426 -10.25 -10.24 -34.64
C SER A 426 -9.93 -11.33 -35.66
N ALA A 427 -10.82 -12.32 -35.81
CA ALA A 427 -10.61 -13.45 -36.70
C ALA A 427 -11.94 -14.00 -37.24
N SER A 428 -11.89 -14.66 -38.39
CA SER A 428 -13.02 -15.38 -39.01
C SER A 428 -12.69 -16.86 -39.15
N ILE A 429 -13.67 -17.73 -38.91
CA ILE A 429 -13.54 -19.19 -39.02
C ILE A 429 -14.37 -19.68 -40.22
N ALA A 430 -13.70 -20.27 -41.21
CA ALA A 430 -14.34 -20.88 -42.36
C ALA A 430 -14.86 -22.29 -42.06
N ALA A 431 -15.76 -22.80 -42.92
CA ALA A 431 -16.37 -24.12 -42.76
C ALA A 431 -15.37 -25.29 -42.91
N ASP A 432 -14.26 -25.06 -43.60
CA ASP A 432 -13.16 -26.00 -43.81
C ASP A 432 -12.16 -26.06 -42.64
N GLY A 433 -12.37 -25.26 -41.58
CA GLY A 433 -11.49 -25.19 -40.41
C GLY A 433 -10.34 -24.18 -40.53
N SER A 434 -10.26 -23.43 -41.64
CA SER A 434 -9.30 -22.34 -41.78
C SER A 434 -9.72 -21.13 -40.94
N VAL A 435 -8.78 -20.58 -40.17
CA VAL A 435 -8.95 -19.35 -39.40
C VAL A 435 -8.15 -18.25 -40.08
N THR A 436 -8.82 -17.17 -40.46
CA THR A 436 -8.18 -15.97 -41.01
C THR A 436 -8.19 -14.88 -39.96
N PHE A 437 -7.00 -14.40 -39.59
CA PHE A 437 -6.81 -13.29 -38.67
C PHE A 437 -6.94 -11.96 -39.41
N SER A 438 -7.51 -10.97 -38.74
CA SER A 438 -7.70 -9.62 -39.26
C SER A 438 -7.25 -8.63 -38.19
N ASP A 439 -6.45 -7.64 -38.55
CA ASP A 439 -6.08 -6.54 -37.66
C ASP A 439 -6.70 -5.24 -38.23
N PRO A 440 -8.00 -5.00 -38.01
CA PRO A 440 -8.60 -3.75 -38.44
C PRO A 440 -7.93 -2.58 -37.71
N PRO A 441 -7.69 -1.45 -38.39
CA PRO A 441 -7.10 -0.28 -37.73
C PRO A 441 -8.01 0.15 -36.57
N PRO A 442 -7.43 0.51 -35.41
CA PRO A 442 -8.22 0.94 -34.27
C PRO A 442 -9.05 2.17 -34.65
N GLN A 443 -10.36 2.08 -34.42
CA GLN A 443 -11.28 3.19 -34.64
C GLN A 443 -11.47 3.93 -33.32
N PHE A 444 -11.20 5.22 -33.32
CA PHE A 444 -11.38 6.08 -32.15
C PHE A 444 -12.59 6.99 -32.38
N SER A 445 -13.50 7.04 -31.42
CA SER A 445 -14.62 7.99 -31.46
C SER A 445 -14.13 9.39 -31.12
N ARG A 446 -14.86 10.42 -31.57
CA ARG A 446 -14.56 11.80 -31.23
C ARG A 446 -14.55 12.01 -29.71
N GLU A 447 -15.49 11.38 -29.00
CA GLU A 447 -15.62 11.45 -27.55
C GLU A 447 -14.41 10.84 -26.83
N GLN A 448 -13.86 9.73 -27.35
CA GLN A 448 -12.64 9.12 -26.81
C GLN A 448 -11.44 10.06 -26.98
N VAL A 449 -11.31 10.69 -28.15
CA VAL A 449 -10.24 11.66 -28.42
C VAL A 449 -10.38 12.88 -27.52
N ASP A 450 -11.59 13.43 -27.40
CA ASP A 450 -11.88 14.59 -26.55
C ASP A 450 -11.59 14.29 -25.07
N GLN A 451 -11.91 13.07 -24.58
CA GLN A 451 -11.60 12.65 -23.22
C GLN A 451 -10.09 12.54 -22.97
N VAL A 452 -9.34 11.99 -23.93
CA VAL A 452 -7.87 11.92 -23.83
C VAL A 452 -7.27 13.32 -23.82
N LEU A 453 -7.73 14.21 -24.70
CA LEU A 453 -7.28 15.60 -24.75
C LEU A 453 -7.55 16.33 -23.43
N LYS A 454 -8.73 16.13 -22.84
CA LYS A 454 -9.06 16.68 -21.53
C LYS A 454 -8.11 16.17 -20.44
N ASN A 455 -7.87 14.87 -20.39
CA ASN A 455 -6.93 14.29 -19.43
C ASN A 455 -5.51 14.88 -19.58
N VAL A 456 -5.05 15.09 -20.83
CA VAL A 456 -3.76 15.73 -21.11
C VAL A 456 -3.73 17.19 -20.64
N GLN A 457 -4.81 17.94 -20.86
CA GLN A 457 -4.93 19.32 -20.36
C GLN A 457 -4.89 19.37 -18.83
N ASP A 458 -5.63 18.50 -18.15
CA ASP A 458 -5.68 18.42 -16.69
C ASP A 458 -4.30 18.05 -16.11
N GLN A 459 -3.60 17.09 -16.72
CA GLN A 459 -2.23 16.72 -16.34
C GLN A 459 -1.23 17.85 -16.60
N GLY A 460 -1.36 18.56 -17.73
CA GLY A 460 -0.51 19.71 -18.05
C GLY A 460 -0.67 20.84 -17.03
N ALA A 461 -1.91 21.16 -16.65
CA ALA A 461 -2.20 22.15 -15.61
C ALA A 461 -1.63 21.74 -14.24
N LEU A 462 -1.73 20.45 -13.88
CA LEU A 462 -1.15 19.93 -12.65
C LEU A 462 0.38 20.02 -12.66
N LEU A 463 1.04 19.69 -13.78
CA LEU A 463 2.49 19.81 -13.92
C LEU A 463 2.95 21.26 -13.77
N GLU A 464 2.27 22.21 -14.41
CA GLU A 464 2.57 23.63 -14.28
C GLU A 464 2.39 24.13 -12.83
N PHE A 465 1.36 23.64 -12.14
CA PHE A 465 1.16 23.92 -10.72
C PHE A 465 2.30 23.37 -9.86
N LEU A 466 2.70 22.11 -10.05
CA LEU A 466 3.79 21.48 -9.31
C LEU A 466 5.14 22.16 -9.57
N GLU A 467 5.40 22.59 -10.80
CA GLU A 467 6.60 23.35 -11.16
C GLU A 467 6.66 24.69 -10.41
N LYS A 468 5.53 25.41 -10.34
CA LYS A 468 5.42 26.66 -9.56
C LYS A 468 5.62 26.44 -8.08
N GLU A 469 5.06 25.37 -7.51
CA GLU A 469 5.26 25.02 -6.09
C GLU A 469 6.73 24.65 -5.80
N MET A 470 7.35 23.85 -6.66
CA MET A 470 8.77 23.52 -6.56
C MET A 470 9.64 24.79 -6.64
N ALA A 471 9.33 25.71 -7.56
CA ALA A 471 10.07 26.96 -7.73
C ALA A 471 10.00 27.89 -6.50
N LYS A 472 8.95 27.76 -5.67
CA LYS A 472 8.83 28.49 -4.38
C LYS A 472 9.61 27.84 -3.24
N SER A 473 10.01 26.57 -3.39
CA SER A 473 10.69 25.85 -2.30
C SER A 473 12.05 26.45 -1.97
N LYS A 474 12.36 26.51 -0.67
CA LYS A 474 13.62 27.07 -0.17
C LYS A 474 14.81 26.29 -0.71
N GLU A 475 14.69 24.98 -0.81
CA GLU A 475 15.71 24.07 -1.33
C GLU A 475 16.03 24.41 -2.79
N TYR A 476 14.99 24.56 -3.63
CA TYR A 476 15.16 24.94 -5.03
C TYR A 476 15.79 26.33 -5.15
N LEU A 477 15.26 27.34 -4.45
CA LEU A 477 15.81 28.69 -4.46
C LEU A 477 17.26 28.73 -3.98
N SER A 478 17.60 27.99 -2.93
CA SER A 478 18.97 27.93 -2.41
C SER A 478 19.95 27.31 -3.42
N LYS A 479 19.52 26.32 -4.20
CA LYS A 479 20.33 25.73 -5.28
C LYS A 479 20.39 26.63 -6.52
N ALA A 480 19.27 27.21 -6.92
CA ALA A 480 19.18 28.09 -8.09
C ALA A 480 19.99 29.37 -7.90
N VAL A 481 20.03 29.93 -6.69
CA VAL A 481 20.86 31.08 -6.34
C VAL A 481 22.33 30.69 -6.25
N LYS A 482 22.68 29.55 -5.63
CA LYS A 482 24.08 29.06 -5.60
C LYS A 482 24.64 28.74 -6.98
N GLY A 483 23.81 28.21 -7.89
CA GLY A 483 24.19 27.96 -9.28
C GLY A 483 24.37 29.21 -10.13
N ARG A 484 24.01 30.40 -9.63
CA ARG A 484 24.33 31.69 -10.28
C ARG A 484 25.66 32.30 -9.82
N ASP A 485 26.13 31.98 -8.61
CA ASP A 485 27.42 32.48 -8.08
C ASP A 485 28.61 31.63 -8.53
N GLU A 486 28.42 30.34 -8.81
CA GLU A 486 29.41 29.54 -9.53
C GLU A 486 29.18 29.70 -11.03
N GLY A 487 30.00 30.55 -11.65
CA GLY A 487 29.93 30.96 -13.04
C GLY A 487 29.50 29.86 -13.99
N PHE A 488 28.26 29.94 -14.46
CA PHE A 488 27.77 29.22 -15.63
C PHE A 488 28.39 29.87 -16.87
N SER A 489 29.67 29.62 -17.12
CA SER A 489 30.21 29.74 -18.48
C SER A 489 29.59 28.60 -19.27
N VAL A 490 28.46 28.88 -19.93
CA VAL A 490 27.97 28.04 -21.02
C VAL A 490 29.11 28.02 -22.05
N PRO A 491 29.71 26.87 -22.43
CA PRO A 491 30.30 26.77 -23.75
C PRO A 491 29.11 26.72 -24.70
N ASP A 492 28.66 27.90 -25.11
CA ASP A 492 27.80 28.06 -26.28
C ASP A 492 28.67 27.61 -27.47
N GLU A 493 28.57 26.33 -27.86
CA GLU A 493 28.73 25.88 -29.26
C GLU A 493 28.60 24.35 -29.46
N ASP A 494 28.66 23.49 -28.44
CA ASP A 494 28.72 22.02 -28.68
C ASP A 494 27.40 21.24 -28.51
N VAL A 495 26.32 21.85 -28.01
CA VAL A 495 25.01 21.14 -27.85
C VAL A 495 24.12 21.27 -29.10
N PHE A 496 24.42 22.21 -30.01
CA PHE A 496 23.64 22.40 -31.24
C PHE A 496 24.21 21.67 -32.46
N ALA A 497 25.48 21.24 -32.43
CA ALA A 497 26.13 20.55 -33.55
C ALA A 497 25.76 19.06 -33.68
N GLN A 498 25.12 18.44 -32.67
CA GLN A 498 24.68 17.04 -32.73
C GLN A 498 23.29 16.84 -33.37
N PHE A 499 22.58 17.92 -33.73
CA PHE A 499 21.28 17.86 -34.42
C PHE A 499 21.33 18.22 -35.92
N GLN A 500 22.50 18.56 -36.46
CA GLN A 500 22.72 18.76 -37.91
C GLN A 500 24.03 18.10 -38.35
N GLY A 501 24.01 16.79 -38.57
CA GLY A 501 25.22 16.06 -38.97
C GLY A 501 25.00 14.60 -39.36
N GLY A 502 23.85 14.28 -39.95
CA GLY A 502 23.60 13.00 -40.61
C GLY A 502 23.27 13.28 -42.06
N GLY A 503 24.28 13.28 -42.94
CA GLY A 503 24.14 13.58 -44.35
C GLY A 503 23.12 12.66 -45.02
N ALA A 504 22.02 13.25 -45.48
CA ALA A 504 21.21 12.68 -46.55
C ALA A 504 22.06 12.73 -47.83
N VAL A 505 22.50 11.56 -48.27
CA VAL A 505 22.99 11.37 -49.64
C VAL A 505 21.76 11.49 -50.55
N TRP A 506 21.63 12.64 -51.19
CA TRP A 506 20.71 12.84 -52.30
C TRP A 506 21.21 12.00 -53.48
N VAL A 507 20.42 11.02 -53.89
CA VAL A 507 20.52 10.42 -55.21
C VAL A 507 19.54 11.20 -56.08
N ASP A 508 20.08 12.06 -56.95
CA ASP A 508 19.35 12.65 -58.05
C ASP A 508 18.88 11.53 -59.00
N GLU A 509 17.57 11.40 -59.21
CA GLU A 509 17.03 10.80 -60.44
C GLU A 509 16.44 11.91 -61.33
N PRO A 510 16.76 11.93 -62.63
CA PRO A 510 16.49 13.05 -63.50
C PRO A 510 15.13 12.94 -64.21
N GLY A 511 14.35 14.02 -64.11
CA GLY A 511 13.82 14.74 -65.28
C GLY A 511 12.60 14.21 -66.05
N PHE A 512 11.84 15.21 -66.53
CA PHE A 512 10.86 15.20 -67.63
C PHE A 512 9.56 14.41 -67.37
N SER A 513 8.35 14.97 -67.50
CA SER A 513 7.83 16.06 -68.34
C SER A 513 6.60 16.69 -67.68
#